data_AF-A0A318SQJ7-F1
#
_entry.id   AF-A0A318SQJ7-F1
#
_cell.length_a   1.000
_cell.length_b   1.000
_cell.length_c   1.000
_cell.angle_alpha   90.00
_cell.angle_beta   90.00
_cell.angle_gamma   90.00
#
_symmetry.space_group_name_H-M   'P 1'
#
loop_
_entity.id
_entity.type
_entity.pdbx_description
1 polymer ?
#
loop_
_entity_poly.entity_id
_entity_poly.type
_entity_poly.pdbx_seq_one_letter_code
_entity_poly.pdbx_strand_id
1 'polypeptide(L)'
;ALVHKYVDGTPLYRLAQVFERAGVPVSRGALGHWVIGSSEKHLSRIYDALKLRLRAQPLIHGDETTVQVLKEKDREATSTSHMWAYRSGEDSGEPIVLLDYQPGRGQIHPQAFLGDYRGIVMSDGYSAWRTLEGATHIGCMAHSRRRFVDALKARKKGGGPPEQALRFFEQLYRIEGQARDEKPGKGETPDECIRRFRRQHSIPVLNALKQWLDKIAPKVLPDSKLGDAVSYTLNQWEYLTRYAQDGHMPIDNNLLERDIRIFATGRKSWLFSDTVDGAKASAVVYSLMLTCRASRVEPLAWLRHVLTELPQRAEDVDIDDLLPFNACRQAAALMKLSCRQEPSSLICKSSRQRLCLAPLACVLSISILRFDDRHRKNIGQNPEFGFVRELKQLPKKLNNIR
;
A
#
# COMPACT_ATOMS: atom_id res chain seq x y z
N ALA A 1 11.00 -11.48 12.63
CA ALA A 1 10.85 -12.28 11.39
C ALA A 1 9.76 -11.73 10.46
N LEU A 2 8.53 -11.55 10.95
CA LEU A 2 7.38 -11.09 10.14
C LEU A 2 7.63 -9.73 9.46
N VAL A 3 7.95 -8.69 10.23
CA VAL A 3 8.26 -7.35 9.68
C VAL A 3 9.36 -7.42 8.61
N HIS A 4 10.48 -8.07 8.90
CA HIS A 4 11.56 -8.17 7.91
C HIS A 4 11.16 -8.86 6.60
N LYS A 5 10.27 -9.87 6.65
CA LYS A 5 9.80 -10.52 5.42
C LYS A 5 8.77 -9.67 4.68
N TYR A 6 7.78 -9.15 5.39
CA TYR A 6 6.57 -8.58 4.80
C TYR A 6 6.62 -7.06 4.62
N VAL A 7 7.51 -6.37 5.34
CA VAL A 7 7.78 -4.93 5.21
C VAL A 7 9.10 -4.71 4.47
N ASP A 8 10.18 -5.35 4.92
CA ASP A 8 11.53 -5.12 4.35
C ASP A 8 11.83 -6.01 3.13
N GLY A 9 10.95 -6.97 2.81
CA GLY A 9 11.11 -7.86 1.66
C GLY A 9 12.22 -8.91 1.79
N THR A 10 12.71 -9.17 3.00
CA THR A 10 13.80 -10.13 3.24
C THR A 10 13.29 -11.57 3.25
N PRO A 11 13.72 -12.45 2.32
CA PRO A 11 13.27 -13.84 2.30
C PRO A 11 13.78 -14.63 3.51
N LEU A 12 13.03 -15.66 3.92
CA LEU A 12 13.29 -16.42 5.16
C LEU A 12 14.69 -17.04 5.23
N TYR A 13 15.27 -17.45 4.09
CA TYR A 13 16.63 -18.00 4.08
C TYR A 13 17.69 -16.97 4.46
N ARG A 14 17.52 -15.69 4.07
CA ARG A 14 18.41 -14.61 4.48
C ARG A 14 18.20 -14.27 5.95
N LEU A 15 16.96 -14.34 6.44
CA LEU A 15 16.67 -14.17 7.87
C LEU A 15 17.34 -15.25 8.72
N ALA A 16 17.31 -16.51 8.28
CA ALA A 16 18.02 -17.60 8.96
C ALA A 16 19.53 -17.28 9.11
N GLN A 17 20.17 -16.78 8.05
CA GLN A 17 21.57 -16.35 8.08
C GLN A 17 21.82 -15.13 9.00
N VAL A 18 20.87 -14.18 9.06
CA VAL A 18 20.96 -13.04 10.00
C VAL A 18 20.94 -13.55 11.44
N PHE A 19 20.03 -14.46 11.75
CA PHE A 19 19.91 -15.08 13.07
C PHE A 19 21.15 -15.89 13.45
N GLU A 20 21.70 -16.65 12.51
CA GLU A 20 22.95 -17.39 12.69
C GLU A 20 24.13 -16.46 13.03
N ARG A 21 24.30 -15.35 12.30
CA ARG A 21 25.33 -14.35 12.62
C ARG A 21 25.14 -13.67 13.98
N ALA A 22 23.92 -13.63 14.48
CA ALA A 22 23.59 -13.12 15.81
C ALA A 22 23.78 -14.17 16.92
N GLY A 23 24.28 -15.38 16.60
CA GLY A 23 24.48 -16.47 17.56
C GLY A 23 23.20 -17.22 17.94
N VAL A 24 22.10 -17.03 17.19
CA VAL A 24 20.80 -17.68 17.45
C VAL A 24 20.40 -18.49 16.22
N PRO A 25 20.96 -19.69 15.99
CA PRO A 25 20.65 -20.46 14.80
C PRO A 25 19.16 -20.87 14.75
N VAL A 26 18.45 -20.44 13.71
CA VAL A 26 17.04 -20.82 13.45
C VAL A 26 16.90 -21.35 12.04
N SER A 27 16.31 -22.53 11.89
CA SER A 27 16.11 -23.15 10.57
C SER A 27 15.06 -22.40 9.75
N ARG A 28 15.16 -22.50 8.42
CA ARG A 28 14.17 -21.95 7.48
C ARG A 28 12.77 -22.54 7.72
N GLY A 29 12.70 -23.84 8.04
CA GLY A 29 11.45 -24.53 8.37
C GLY A 29 10.81 -23.95 9.64
N ALA A 30 11.59 -23.69 10.68
CA ALA A 30 11.09 -23.06 11.90
C ALA A 30 10.54 -21.66 11.64
N LEU A 31 11.24 -20.83 10.86
CA LEU A 31 10.75 -19.51 10.44
C LEU A 31 9.46 -19.60 9.63
N GLY A 32 9.34 -20.60 8.75
CA GLY A 32 8.11 -20.88 7.99
C GLY A 32 6.94 -21.24 8.90
N HIS A 33 7.17 -22.15 9.86
CA HIS A 33 6.16 -22.51 10.85
C HIS A 33 5.76 -21.33 11.75
N TRP A 34 6.68 -20.43 12.09
CA TRP A 34 6.33 -19.22 12.84
C TRP A 34 5.42 -18.28 12.04
N VAL A 35 5.66 -18.13 10.74
CA VAL A 35 4.78 -17.35 9.86
C VAL A 35 3.38 -17.97 9.82
N ILE A 36 3.30 -19.27 9.53
CA ILE A 36 2.01 -19.98 9.43
C ILE A 36 1.28 -19.96 10.77
N GLY A 37 1.95 -20.38 11.85
CA GLY A 37 1.35 -20.47 13.17
C GLY A 37 0.91 -19.12 13.76
N SER A 38 1.68 -18.04 13.55
CA SER A 38 1.23 -16.70 13.98
C SER A 38 0.02 -16.22 13.17
N SER A 39 -0.03 -16.54 11.87
CA SER A 39 -1.17 -16.23 11.03
C SER A 39 -2.43 -16.95 11.51
N GLU A 40 -2.37 -18.28 11.62
CA GLU A 40 -3.53 -19.12 11.88
C GLU A 40 -4.09 -18.94 13.30
N LYS A 41 -3.21 -18.84 14.30
CA LYS A 41 -3.62 -18.81 15.71
C LYS A 41 -4.08 -17.44 16.21
N HIS A 42 -3.61 -16.36 15.59
CA HIS A 42 -3.77 -15.02 16.15
C HIS A 42 -4.18 -14.00 15.09
N LEU A 43 -3.40 -13.85 14.02
CA LEU A 43 -3.57 -12.74 13.09
C LEU A 43 -4.80 -12.89 12.16
N SER A 44 -5.28 -14.10 11.92
CA SER A 44 -6.52 -14.41 11.19
C SER A 44 -7.73 -13.69 11.79
N ARG A 45 -7.86 -13.67 13.12
CA ARG A 45 -8.95 -12.98 13.83
C ARG A 45 -8.99 -11.48 13.53
N ILE A 46 -7.81 -10.82 13.47
CA ILE A 46 -7.72 -9.41 13.07
C ILE A 46 -8.09 -9.26 11.59
N TYR A 47 -7.58 -10.14 10.72
CA TYR A 47 -7.88 -10.11 9.28
C TYR A 47 -9.39 -10.23 9.00
N ASP A 48 -10.07 -11.15 9.68
CA ASP A 48 -11.51 -11.37 9.50
C ASP A 48 -12.33 -10.16 9.97
N ALA A 49 -11.94 -9.56 11.11
CA ALA A 49 -12.56 -8.31 11.59
C ALA A 49 -12.34 -7.14 10.60
N LEU A 50 -11.17 -7.05 9.96
CA LEU A 50 -10.92 -6.06 8.91
C LEU A 50 -11.70 -6.36 7.63
N LYS A 51 -11.91 -7.63 7.27
CA LYS A 51 -12.72 -8.04 6.11
C LYS A 51 -14.16 -7.60 6.26
N LEU A 52 -14.75 -7.77 7.45
CA LEU A 52 -16.10 -7.30 7.76
C LEU A 52 -16.21 -5.77 7.61
N ARG A 53 -15.24 -5.02 8.17
CA ARG A 53 -15.21 -3.56 8.04
C ARG A 53 -15.00 -3.07 6.62
N LEU A 54 -14.14 -3.75 5.86
CA LEU A 54 -13.91 -3.41 4.46
C LEU A 54 -15.19 -3.57 3.64
N ARG A 55 -15.95 -4.65 3.86
CA ARG A 55 -17.24 -4.87 3.18
C ARG A 55 -18.32 -3.85 3.58
N ALA A 56 -18.16 -3.17 4.72
CA ALA A 56 -19.05 -2.09 5.14
C ALA A 56 -18.64 -0.70 4.58
N GLN A 57 -17.48 -0.59 3.91
CA GLN A 57 -17.03 0.68 3.33
C GLN A 57 -17.90 1.07 2.12
N PRO A 58 -18.09 2.37 1.84
CA PRO A 58 -18.85 2.80 0.68
C PRO A 58 -18.12 2.57 -0.65
N LEU A 59 -16.78 2.47 -0.62
CA LEU A 59 -15.91 2.31 -1.77
C LEU A 59 -14.84 1.27 -1.48
N ILE A 60 -14.71 0.31 -2.40
CA ILE A 60 -13.65 -0.70 -2.41
C ILE A 60 -12.90 -0.62 -3.74
N HIS A 61 -11.59 -0.52 -3.66
CA HIS A 61 -10.67 -0.77 -4.75
C HIS A 61 -10.41 -2.27 -4.87
N GLY A 62 -10.41 -2.80 -6.08
CA GLY A 62 -10.14 -4.22 -6.39
C GLY A 62 -9.14 -4.37 -7.52
N ASP A 63 -8.21 -5.31 -7.38
CA ASP A 63 -7.22 -5.72 -8.39
C ASP A 63 -6.63 -7.08 -8.00
N GLU A 64 -5.74 -7.62 -8.82
CA GLU A 64 -5.10 -8.89 -8.55
C GLU A 64 -3.65 -8.93 -9.08
N THR A 65 -2.82 -9.74 -8.43
CA THR A 65 -1.44 -9.96 -8.88
C THR A 65 -1.09 -11.44 -8.83
N THR A 66 -0.14 -11.85 -9.68
CA THR A 66 0.23 -13.26 -9.79
C THR A 66 1.15 -13.71 -8.65
N VAL A 67 1.00 -14.96 -8.25
CA VAL A 67 1.87 -15.67 -7.32
C VAL A 67 1.96 -17.13 -7.74
N GLN A 68 3.11 -17.76 -7.52
CA GLN A 68 3.31 -19.19 -7.75
C GLN A 68 3.30 -19.91 -6.40
N VAL A 69 2.59 -21.03 -6.32
CA VAL A 69 2.55 -21.89 -5.14
C VAL A 69 2.91 -23.31 -5.57
N LEU A 70 3.94 -23.89 -4.97
CA LEU A 70 4.53 -25.13 -5.49
C LEU A 70 3.70 -26.37 -5.17
N LYS A 71 3.13 -26.43 -3.96
CA LYS A 71 2.40 -27.60 -3.45
C LYS A 71 0.90 -27.32 -3.40
N GLU A 72 0.33 -27.08 -4.57
CA GLU A 72 -1.12 -27.02 -4.76
C GLU A 72 -1.64 -28.40 -5.15
N LYS A 73 -2.70 -28.86 -4.48
CA LYS A 73 -3.29 -30.17 -4.78
C LYS A 73 -3.82 -30.17 -6.22
N ASP A 74 -3.51 -31.23 -6.98
CA ASP A 74 -3.99 -31.44 -8.35
C ASP A 74 -3.57 -30.34 -9.34
N ARG A 75 -2.46 -29.63 -9.07
CA ARG A 75 -1.92 -28.58 -9.95
C ARG A 75 -0.40 -28.67 -10.08
N GLU A 76 0.10 -28.33 -11.26
CA GLU A 76 1.54 -28.24 -11.51
C GLU A 76 2.18 -27.13 -10.69
N ALA A 77 3.40 -27.35 -10.20
CA ALA A 77 4.13 -26.36 -9.42
C ALA A 77 4.39 -25.03 -10.18
N THR A 78 4.34 -25.05 -11.51
CA THR A 78 4.46 -23.88 -12.41
C THR A 78 3.14 -23.16 -12.66
N SER A 79 2.04 -23.66 -12.09
CA SER A 79 0.71 -23.06 -12.23
C SER A 79 0.69 -21.64 -11.69
N THR A 80 -0.01 -20.76 -12.40
CA THR A 80 -0.22 -19.38 -11.93
C THR A 80 -1.41 -19.34 -10.99
N SER A 81 -1.15 -18.83 -9.78
CA SER A 81 -2.16 -18.48 -8.78
C SER A 81 -2.20 -16.97 -8.60
N HIS A 82 -3.18 -16.49 -7.84
CA HIS A 82 -3.46 -15.06 -7.73
C HIS A 82 -3.55 -14.64 -6.28
N MET A 83 -3.03 -13.45 -6.01
CA MET A 83 -3.30 -12.70 -4.80
C MET A 83 -4.28 -11.60 -5.20
N TRP A 84 -5.54 -11.81 -4.86
CA TRP A 84 -6.59 -10.79 -5.00
C TRP A 84 -6.39 -9.74 -3.94
N ALA A 85 -6.60 -8.48 -4.29
CA ALA A 85 -6.30 -7.37 -3.41
C ALA A 85 -7.50 -6.43 -3.34
N TYR A 86 -7.79 -5.97 -2.13
CA TYR A 86 -8.93 -5.12 -1.81
C TYR A 86 -8.49 -3.99 -0.90
N ARG A 87 -8.98 -2.77 -1.17
CA ARG A 87 -8.61 -1.60 -0.38
C ARG A 87 -9.77 -0.63 -0.19
N SER A 88 -9.92 -0.07 1.01
CA SER A 88 -10.84 1.04 1.27
C SER A 88 -10.41 2.31 0.52
N GLY A 89 -11.33 3.26 0.31
CA GLY A 89 -11.01 4.57 -0.27
C GLY A 89 -9.90 5.34 0.47
N GLU A 90 -9.26 6.29 -0.23
CA GLU A 90 -8.15 7.11 0.33
C GLU A 90 -8.59 7.96 1.51
N ASP A 91 -9.84 8.45 1.49
CA ASP A 91 -10.43 9.31 2.52
C ASP A 91 -11.10 8.52 3.67
N SER A 92 -10.97 7.19 3.68
CA SER A 92 -11.54 6.37 4.75
C SER A 92 -10.88 6.66 6.10
N GLY A 93 -11.70 6.85 7.14
CA GLY A 93 -11.25 6.90 8.54
C GLY A 93 -10.80 5.54 9.09
N GLU A 94 -11.06 4.47 8.35
CA GLU A 94 -10.64 3.08 8.61
C GLU A 94 -9.89 2.57 7.37
N PRO A 95 -8.63 3.00 7.16
CA PRO A 95 -7.86 2.56 6.00
C PRO A 95 -7.52 1.08 6.12
N ILE A 96 -8.00 0.28 5.16
CA ILE A 96 -7.87 -1.19 5.15
C ILE A 96 -7.29 -1.66 3.83
N VAL A 97 -6.33 -2.59 3.88
CA VAL A 97 -5.76 -3.27 2.71
C VAL A 97 -5.70 -4.76 2.96
N LEU A 98 -6.45 -5.54 2.19
CA LEU A 98 -6.52 -7.00 2.31
C LEU A 98 -6.06 -7.69 1.04
N LEU A 99 -5.29 -8.75 1.22
CA LEU A 99 -4.90 -9.70 0.20
C LEU A 99 -5.60 -11.03 0.47
N ASP A 100 -6.02 -11.71 -0.59
CA ASP A 100 -6.69 -13.00 -0.56
C ASP A 100 -6.06 -13.93 -1.59
N TYR A 101 -5.42 -15.00 -1.11
CA TYR A 101 -4.80 -15.98 -1.99
C TYR A 101 -5.87 -16.89 -2.59
N GLN A 102 -5.82 -17.04 -3.91
CA GLN A 102 -6.72 -17.91 -4.66
C GLN A 102 -5.95 -18.68 -5.75
N PRO A 103 -6.30 -19.96 -5.97
CA PRO A 103 -5.67 -20.76 -7.02
C PRO A 103 -6.00 -20.24 -8.43
N GLY A 104 -7.14 -19.57 -8.59
CA GLY A 104 -7.63 -19.09 -9.87
C GLY A 104 -7.74 -17.57 -9.96
N ARG A 105 -8.08 -17.13 -11.18
CA ARG A 105 -8.48 -15.74 -11.48
C ARG A 105 -9.97 -15.62 -11.80
N GLY A 106 -10.77 -16.66 -11.51
CA GLY A 106 -12.19 -16.70 -11.85
C GLY A 106 -13.05 -15.74 -11.01
N GLN A 107 -14.23 -15.40 -11.54
CA GLN A 107 -15.21 -14.51 -10.91
C GLN A 107 -15.70 -14.98 -9.52
N ILE A 108 -15.62 -16.29 -9.26
CA ILE A 108 -16.01 -16.88 -7.98
C ILE A 108 -15.24 -16.28 -6.79
N HIS A 109 -14.01 -15.81 -7.01
CA HIS A 109 -13.15 -15.28 -5.95
C HIS A 109 -13.63 -13.91 -5.42
N PRO A 110 -13.77 -12.86 -6.25
CA PRO A 110 -14.34 -11.60 -5.78
C PRO A 110 -15.79 -11.76 -5.30
N GLN A 111 -16.59 -12.66 -5.91
CA GLN A 111 -17.95 -12.96 -5.45
C GLN A 111 -17.94 -13.55 -4.03
N ALA A 112 -17.10 -14.54 -3.75
CA ALA A 112 -17.00 -15.13 -2.42
C ALA A 112 -16.42 -14.15 -1.38
N PHE A 113 -15.50 -13.27 -1.80
CA PHE A 113 -14.88 -12.31 -0.89
C PHE A 113 -15.84 -11.18 -0.48
N LEU A 114 -16.50 -10.56 -1.46
CA LEU A 114 -17.35 -9.38 -1.27
C LEU A 114 -18.80 -9.73 -0.96
N GLY A 115 -19.27 -10.90 -1.36
CA GLY A 115 -20.64 -11.37 -1.14
C GLY A 115 -21.67 -10.44 -1.80
N ASP A 116 -22.63 -10.00 -1.02
CA ASP A 116 -23.75 -9.13 -1.38
C ASP A 116 -23.43 -7.63 -1.36
N TYR A 117 -22.15 -7.26 -1.51
CA TYR A 117 -21.70 -5.87 -1.45
C TYR A 117 -22.41 -4.97 -2.47
N ARG A 118 -23.00 -3.86 -1.99
CA ARG A 118 -23.77 -2.90 -2.81
C ARG A 118 -23.14 -1.50 -2.92
N GLY A 119 -21.92 -1.34 -2.42
CA GLY A 119 -21.20 -0.08 -2.54
C GLY A 119 -20.55 0.10 -3.92
N ILE A 120 -19.54 0.95 -3.98
CA ILE A 120 -18.79 1.26 -5.20
C ILE A 120 -17.57 0.34 -5.29
N VAL A 121 -17.30 -0.19 -6.50
CA VAL A 121 -16.12 -0.99 -6.81
C VAL A 121 -15.28 -0.31 -7.89
N MET A 122 -14.08 0.14 -7.52
CA MET A 122 -13.04 0.62 -8.44
C MET A 122 -12.15 -0.53 -8.86
N SER A 123 -12.19 -0.90 -10.14
CA SER A 123 -11.35 -1.95 -10.71
C SER A 123 -10.82 -1.56 -12.07
N ASP A 124 -9.97 -2.40 -12.64
CA ASP A 124 -9.68 -2.36 -14.07
C ASP A 124 -10.88 -2.84 -14.90
N GLY A 125 -10.64 -3.15 -16.19
CA GLY A 125 -11.69 -3.62 -17.09
C GLY A 125 -11.93 -5.13 -17.06
N TYR A 126 -11.40 -5.86 -16.07
CA TYR A 126 -11.55 -7.31 -16.02
C TYR A 126 -12.99 -7.71 -15.66
N SER A 127 -13.58 -8.58 -16.48
CA SER A 127 -15.00 -8.92 -16.41
C SER A 127 -15.41 -9.64 -15.12
N ALA A 128 -14.47 -10.31 -14.43
CA ALA A 128 -14.74 -10.96 -13.15
C ALA A 128 -15.33 -9.98 -12.12
N TRP A 129 -14.82 -8.74 -12.08
CA TRP A 129 -15.33 -7.70 -11.18
C TRP A 129 -16.78 -7.33 -11.50
N ARG A 130 -17.17 -7.33 -12.79
CA ARG A 130 -18.51 -6.94 -13.24
C ARG A 130 -19.61 -7.94 -12.87
N THR A 131 -19.25 -9.09 -12.30
CA THR A 131 -20.21 -10.12 -11.85
C THR A 131 -20.71 -9.91 -10.43
N LEU A 132 -20.24 -8.86 -9.74
CA LEU A 132 -20.77 -8.43 -8.44
C LEU A 132 -22.08 -7.67 -8.67
N GLU A 133 -23.17 -8.42 -8.65
CA GLU A 133 -24.52 -7.89 -8.84
C GLU A 133 -24.92 -7.00 -7.66
N GLY A 134 -25.39 -5.78 -7.95
CA GLY A 134 -25.77 -4.79 -6.93
C GLY A 134 -24.69 -3.77 -6.58
N ALA A 135 -23.41 -4.03 -6.92
CA ALA A 135 -22.35 -3.05 -6.78
C ALA A 135 -22.37 -2.01 -7.91
N THR A 136 -21.98 -0.78 -7.56
CA THR A 136 -21.75 0.27 -8.56
C THR A 136 -20.32 0.20 -9.08
N HIS A 137 -20.19 -0.19 -10.34
CA HIS A 137 -18.91 -0.43 -11.00
C HIS A 137 -18.31 0.86 -11.58
N ILE A 138 -17.06 1.18 -11.21
CA ILE A 138 -16.27 2.24 -11.83
C ILE A 138 -14.98 1.68 -12.44
N GLY A 139 -14.51 2.33 -13.51
CA GLY A 139 -13.37 1.89 -14.30
C GLY A 139 -12.12 2.72 -14.06
N CYS A 140 -10.97 2.07 -14.01
CA CYS A 140 -9.69 2.73 -13.80
C CYS A 140 -9.16 3.44 -15.07
N MET A 141 -9.13 4.78 -15.07
CA MET A 141 -8.55 5.57 -16.17
C MET A 141 -7.05 5.33 -16.38
N ALA A 142 -6.30 5.00 -15.32
CA ALA A 142 -4.87 4.72 -15.43
C ALA A 142 -4.59 3.50 -16.32
N HIS A 143 -5.47 2.48 -16.30
CA HIS A 143 -5.37 1.30 -17.15
C HIS A 143 -5.63 1.63 -18.63
N SER A 144 -6.61 2.50 -18.92
CA SER A 144 -6.83 2.98 -20.29
C SER A 144 -5.63 3.82 -20.77
N ARG A 145 -5.19 4.78 -19.96
CA ARG A 145 -4.02 5.62 -20.25
C ARG A 145 -2.75 4.79 -20.52
N ARG A 146 -2.49 3.75 -19.72
CA ARG A 146 -1.32 2.85 -19.88
C ARG A 146 -1.27 2.20 -21.27
N ARG A 147 -2.41 1.78 -21.81
CA ARG A 147 -2.47 1.20 -23.16
C ARG A 147 -2.07 2.20 -24.25
N PHE A 148 -2.45 3.46 -24.13
CA PHE A 148 -1.98 4.51 -25.03
C PHE A 148 -0.48 4.82 -24.86
N VAL A 149 0.06 4.74 -23.64
CA VAL A 149 1.52 4.83 -23.42
C VAL A 149 2.23 3.70 -24.14
N ASP A 150 1.74 2.47 -24.03
CA ASP A 150 2.36 1.30 -24.67
C ASP A 150 2.21 1.36 -26.20
N ALA A 151 1.07 1.84 -26.71
CA ALA A 151 0.87 2.13 -28.12
C ALA A 151 1.84 3.19 -28.63
N LEU A 152 2.13 4.24 -27.86
CA LEU A 152 3.12 5.26 -28.22
C LEU A 152 4.53 4.66 -28.28
N LYS A 153 4.93 3.87 -27.26
CA LYS A 153 6.24 3.20 -27.21
C LYS A 153 6.48 2.22 -28.35
N ALA A 154 5.42 1.55 -28.83
CA ALA A 154 5.52 0.61 -29.94
C ALA A 154 5.79 1.29 -31.29
N ARG A 155 5.67 2.62 -31.40
CA ARG A 155 5.88 3.36 -32.65
C ARG A 155 7.34 3.74 -32.85
N LYS A 156 7.82 3.57 -34.09
CA LYS A 156 9.16 4.00 -34.53
C LYS A 156 9.33 5.52 -34.55
N LYS A 157 8.26 6.25 -34.90
CA LYS A 157 8.21 7.72 -34.87
C LYS A 157 7.25 8.14 -33.77
N GLY A 158 7.69 9.03 -32.89
CA GLY A 158 6.88 9.57 -31.81
C GLY A 158 5.62 10.29 -32.32
N GLY A 159 4.71 10.53 -31.39
CA GLY A 159 3.53 11.39 -31.56
C GLY A 159 2.25 10.69 -32.04
N GLY A 160 1.47 11.39 -32.89
CA GLY A 160 0.22 10.94 -33.53
C GLY A 160 -0.91 10.53 -32.58
N PRO A 161 -1.82 9.61 -32.98
CA PRO A 161 -3.03 9.32 -32.20
C PRO A 161 -2.79 8.92 -30.73
N PRO A 162 -1.80 8.06 -30.39
CA PRO A 162 -1.51 7.77 -28.99
C PRO A 162 -1.15 9.01 -28.17
N GLU A 163 -0.34 9.92 -28.73
CA GLU A 163 0.03 11.17 -28.03
C GLU A 163 -1.18 12.08 -27.84
N GLN A 164 -2.05 12.19 -28.85
CA GLN A 164 -3.28 12.97 -28.74
C GLN A 164 -4.20 12.42 -27.63
N ALA A 165 -4.35 11.10 -27.53
CA ALA A 165 -5.08 10.48 -26.41
C ALA A 165 -4.46 10.85 -25.06
N LEU A 166 -3.13 10.76 -24.94
CA LEU A 166 -2.42 11.07 -23.70
C LEU A 166 -2.59 12.53 -23.27
N ARG A 167 -2.74 13.48 -24.20
CA ARG A 167 -3.08 14.88 -23.87
C ARG A 167 -4.45 15.02 -23.24
N PHE A 168 -5.46 14.27 -23.71
CA PHE A 168 -6.77 14.23 -23.05
C PHE A 168 -6.66 13.66 -21.62
N PHE A 169 -5.96 12.54 -21.43
CA PHE A 169 -5.74 11.98 -20.09
C PHE A 169 -5.00 12.97 -19.18
N GLU A 170 -3.93 13.61 -19.67
CA GLU A 170 -3.19 14.62 -18.91
C GLU A 170 -4.11 15.76 -18.45
N GLN A 171 -4.97 16.24 -19.34
CA GLN A 171 -5.93 17.29 -19.00
C GLN A 171 -6.92 16.82 -17.92
N LEU A 172 -7.46 15.61 -18.02
CA LEU A 172 -8.36 15.05 -17.00
C LEU A 172 -7.66 14.94 -15.63
N TYR A 173 -6.42 14.43 -15.60
CA TYR A 173 -5.65 14.33 -14.36
C TYR A 173 -5.28 15.70 -13.77
N ARG A 174 -5.05 16.70 -14.62
CA ARG A 174 -4.85 18.09 -14.19
C ARG A 174 -6.11 18.65 -13.54
N ILE A 175 -7.28 18.40 -14.14
CA ILE A 175 -8.59 18.79 -13.60
C ILE A 175 -8.82 18.12 -12.23
N GLU A 176 -8.46 16.84 -12.07
CA GLU A 176 -8.56 16.16 -10.76
C GLU A 176 -7.63 16.77 -9.70
N GLY A 177 -6.44 17.23 -10.10
CA GLY A 177 -5.57 18.01 -9.22
C GLY A 177 -6.25 19.30 -8.75
N GLN A 178 -6.78 20.08 -9.70
CA GLN A 178 -7.47 21.33 -9.43
C GLN A 178 -8.74 21.14 -8.57
N ALA A 179 -9.52 20.09 -8.84
CA ALA A 179 -10.74 19.78 -8.10
C ALA A 179 -10.46 19.48 -6.61
N ARG A 180 -9.31 18.87 -6.29
CA ARG A 180 -8.90 18.63 -4.90
C ARG A 180 -8.43 19.89 -4.17
N ASP A 181 -7.85 20.84 -4.91
CA ASP A 181 -7.36 22.11 -4.37
C ASP A 181 -8.47 23.17 -4.27
N GLU A 182 -9.58 22.96 -4.98
CA GLU A 182 -10.76 23.83 -4.96
C GLU A 182 -11.40 23.85 -3.56
N LYS A 183 -11.70 25.05 -3.07
CA LYS A 183 -12.35 25.20 -1.77
C LYS A 183 -13.86 25.04 -1.92
N PRO A 184 -14.51 24.22 -1.08
CA PRO A 184 -15.96 24.11 -1.09
C PRO A 184 -16.62 25.47 -0.81
N GLY A 185 -17.72 25.74 -1.52
CA GLY A 185 -18.58 26.88 -1.24
C GLY A 185 -19.20 26.82 0.16
N LYS A 186 -19.83 27.92 0.59
CA LYS A 186 -20.51 27.95 1.89
C LYS A 186 -21.66 26.93 1.91
N GLY A 187 -21.53 25.91 2.75
CA GLY A 187 -22.52 24.83 2.89
C GLY A 187 -22.38 23.69 1.88
N GLU A 188 -21.37 23.71 1.02
CA GLU A 188 -21.04 22.64 0.07
C GLU A 188 -20.09 21.64 0.74
N THR A 189 -20.34 20.35 0.59
CA THR A 189 -19.39 19.33 1.04
C THR A 189 -18.20 19.21 0.08
N PRO A 190 -17.05 18.66 0.50
CA PRO A 190 -15.90 18.45 -0.39
C PRO A 190 -16.24 17.63 -1.64
N ASP A 191 -17.04 16.58 -1.51
CA ASP A 191 -17.47 15.74 -2.64
C ASP A 191 -18.43 16.46 -3.60
N GLU A 192 -19.35 17.30 -3.09
CA GLU A 192 -20.21 18.14 -3.92
C GLU A 192 -19.39 19.13 -4.74
N CYS A 193 -18.38 19.75 -4.11
CA CYS A 193 -17.44 20.66 -4.77
C CYS A 193 -16.68 19.95 -5.90
N ILE A 194 -16.10 18.77 -5.62
CA ILE A 194 -15.41 17.95 -6.63
C ILE A 194 -16.36 17.60 -7.78
N ARG A 195 -17.57 17.14 -7.48
CA ARG A 195 -18.58 16.79 -8.48
C ARG A 195 -18.96 17.97 -9.37
N ARG A 196 -19.17 19.16 -8.78
CA ARG A 196 -19.44 20.40 -9.53
C ARG A 196 -18.26 20.75 -10.44
N PHE A 197 -17.04 20.69 -9.93
CA PHE A 197 -15.83 20.98 -10.71
C PHE A 197 -15.68 20.01 -11.89
N ARG A 198 -15.86 18.70 -11.65
CA ARG A 198 -15.83 17.66 -12.69
C ARG A 198 -16.91 17.88 -13.75
N ARG A 199 -18.12 18.28 -13.36
CA ARG A 199 -19.21 18.61 -14.31
C ARG A 199 -18.83 19.77 -15.22
N GLN A 200 -18.22 20.82 -14.67
CA GLN A 200 -17.82 21.99 -15.44
C GLN A 200 -16.60 21.74 -16.34
N HIS A 201 -15.62 20.96 -15.85
CA HIS A 201 -14.31 20.86 -16.49
C HIS A 201 -14.00 19.48 -17.09
N SER A 202 -14.31 18.39 -16.39
CA SER A 202 -14.02 17.02 -16.88
C SER A 202 -14.99 16.59 -17.98
N ILE A 203 -16.29 16.85 -17.83
CA ILE A 203 -17.32 16.39 -18.79
C ILE A 203 -17.06 16.90 -20.23
N PRO A 204 -16.74 18.19 -20.47
CA PRO A 204 -16.39 18.65 -21.83
C PRO A 204 -15.20 17.90 -22.44
N VAL A 205 -14.17 17.62 -21.63
CA VAL A 205 -12.96 16.89 -22.07
C VAL A 205 -13.29 15.44 -22.39
N LEU A 206 -14.11 14.78 -21.57
CA LEU A 206 -14.59 13.42 -21.81
C LEU A 206 -15.40 13.35 -23.11
N ASN A 207 -16.30 14.31 -23.34
CA ASN A 207 -17.09 14.37 -24.59
C ASN A 207 -16.19 14.55 -25.82
N ALA A 208 -15.20 15.45 -25.74
CA ALA A 208 -14.23 15.65 -26.82
C ALA A 208 -13.37 14.39 -27.07
N LEU A 209 -12.92 13.72 -26.00
CA LEU A 209 -12.20 12.46 -26.08
C LEU A 209 -13.05 11.37 -26.75
N LYS A 210 -14.34 11.23 -26.37
CA LYS A 210 -15.23 10.23 -26.98
C LYS A 210 -15.41 10.45 -28.46
N GLN A 211 -15.75 11.68 -28.85
CA GLN A 211 -15.93 12.04 -30.26
C GLN A 211 -14.65 11.79 -31.07
N TRP A 212 -13.49 12.07 -30.48
CA TRP A 212 -12.21 11.79 -31.12
C TRP A 212 -11.95 10.29 -31.25
N LEU A 213 -12.20 9.50 -30.20
CA LEU A 213 -12.06 8.02 -30.23
C LEU A 213 -12.96 7.40 -31.31
N ASP A 214 -14.23 7.82 -31.38
CA ASP A 214 -15.19 7.30 -32.37
C ASP A 214 -14.77 7.62 -33.81
N LYS A 215 -14.12 8.77 -34.04
CA LYS A 215 -13.58 9.15 -35.36
C LYS A 215 -12.36 8.35 -35.78
N ILE A 216 -11.54 7.89 -34.82
CA ILE A 216 -10.32 7.13 -35.10
C ILE A 216 -10.54 5.63 -35.10
N ALA A 217 -11.50 5.12 -34.33
CA ALA A 217 -11.81 3.69 -34.22
C ALA A 217 -11.90 2.97 -35.57
N PRO A 218 -12.63 3.45 -36.60
CA PRO A 218 -12.70 2.76 -37.89
C PRO A 218 -11.41 2.84 -38.73
N LYS A 219 -10.44 3.66 -38.33
CA LYS A 219 -9.17 3.88 -39.05
C LYS A 219 -8.00 3.12 -38.44
N VAL A 220 -8.21 2.48 -37.29
CA VAL A 220 -7.16 1.81 -36.54
C VAL A 220 -7.29 0.31 -36.76
N LEU A 221 -6.17 -0.35 -37.06
CA LEU A 221 -6.12 -1.80 -37.17
C LEU A 221 -6.40 -2.44 -35.79
N PRO A 222 -7.40 -3.32 -35.65
CA PRO A 222 -7.78 -3.91 -34.36
C PRO A 222 -6.62 -4.58 -33.61
N ASP A 223 -5.79 -5.34 -34.31
CA ASP A 223 -4.67 -6.10 -33.71
C ASP A 223 -3.42 -5.25 -33.41
N SER A 224 -3.48 -3.94 -33.64
CA SER A 224 -2.41 -3.03 -33.26
C SER A 224 -2.50 -2.64 -31.79
N LYS A 225 -1.39 -2.21 -31.17
CA LYS A 225 -1.40 -1.66 -29.81
C LYS A 225 -2.32 -0.44 -29.66
N LEU A 226 -2.46 0.36 -30.72
CA LEU A 226 -3.42 1.46 -30.74
C LEU A 226 -4.86 0.94 -30.84
N GLY A 227 -5.10 -0.13 -31.61
CA GLY A 227 -6.39 -0.80 -31.73
C GLY A 227 -6.88 -1.36 -30.41
N ASP A 228 -6.00 -2.04 -29.67
CA ASP A 228 -6.26 -2.50 -28.30
C ASP A 228 -6.59 -1.33 -27.37
N ALA A 229 -5.81 -0.24 -27.40
CA ALA A 229 -6.04 0.93 -26.55
C ALA A 229 -7.40 1.61 -26.82
N VAL A 230 -7.75 1.81 -28.11
CA VAL A 230 -9.03 2.40 -28.51
C VAL A 230 -10.19 1.48 -28.16
N SER A 231 -10.09 0.19 -28.49
CA SER A 231 -11.14 -0.80 -28.22
C SER A 231 -11.40 -0.94 -26.73
N TYR A 232 -10.34 -1.08 -25.92
CA TYR A 232 -10.47 -1.13 -24.46
C TYR A 232 -11.18 0.10 -23.91
N THR A 233 -10.77 1.30 -24.35
CA THR A 233 -11.32 2.56 -23.82
C THR A 233 -12.79 2.74 -24.19
N LEU A 234 -13.17 2.38 -25.43
CA LEU A 234 -14.56 2.43 -25.86
C LEU A 234 -15.43 1.39 -25.16
N ASN A 235 -14.94 0.15 -25.02
CA ASN A 235 -15.66 -0.92 -24.34
C ASN A 235 -15.87 -0.64 -22.84
N GLN A 236 -14.97 0.13 -22.23
CA GLN A 236 -15.05 0.49 -20.81
C GLN A 236 -15.63 1.90 -20.58
N TRP A 237 -16.10 2.59 -21.62
CA TRP A 237 -16.42 4.02 -21.58
C TRP A 237 -17.40 4.40 -20.46
N GLU A 238 -18.47 3.62 -20.29
CA GLU A 238 -19.46 3.86 -19.25
C GLU A 238 -18.85 3.80 -17.85
N TYR A 239 -18.02 2.79 -17.57
CA TYR A 239 -17.34 2.63 -16.29
C TYR A 239 -16.26 3.71 -16.07
N LEU A 240 -15.50 4.02 -17.12
CA LEU A 240 -14.41 4.99 -17.07
C LEU A 240 -14.90 6.41 -16.83
N THR A 241 -16.10 6.77 -17.30
CA THR A 241 -16.65 8.14 -17.17
C THR A 241 -17.45 8.36 -15.88
N ARG A 242 -17.84 7.27 -15.19
CA ARG A 242 -18.71 7.33 -14.01
C ARG A 242 -18.13 8.15 -12.84
N TYR A 243 -16.80 8.22 -12.70
CA TYR A 243 -16.17 9.05 -11.66
C TYR A 243 -16.57 10.53 -11.72
N ALA A 244 -16.99 11.04 -12.88
CA ALA A 244 -17.43 12.42 -13.04
C ALA A 244 -18.84 12.69 -12.45
N GLN A 245 -19.57 11.65 -12.06
CA GLN A 245 -20.96 11.75 -11.58
C GLN A 245 -21.06 12.01 -10.07
N ASP A 246 -20.06 11.58 -9.30
CA ASP A 246 -20.01 11.63 -7.84
C ASP A 246 -18.58 11.98 -7.38
N GLY A 247 -18.45 12.91 -6.42
CA GLY A 247 -17.16 13.34 -5.88
C GLY A 247 -16.42 12.26 -5.11
N HIS A 248 -17.13 11.28 -4.52
CA HIS A 248 -16.53 10.16 -3.78
C HIS A 248 -15.85 9.13 -4.70
N MET A 249 -16.18 9.13 -5.99
CA MET A 249 -15.61 8.17 -6.94
C MET A 249 -14.22 8.63 -7.38
N PRO A 250 -13.16 7.80 -7.18
CA PRO A 250 -11.84 8.11 -7.69
C PRO A 250 -11.77 7.95 -9.21
N ILE A 251 -10.84 8.68 -9.85
CA ILE A 251 -10.58 8.55 -11.29
C ILE A 251 -9.84 7.24 -11.64
N ASP A 252 -9.09 6.66 -10.70
CA ASP A 252 -8.29 5.46 -10.93
C ASP A 252 -8.05 4.58 -9.70
N ASN A 253 -7.37 3.46 -9.94
CA ASN A 253 -7.04 2.44 -8.95
C ASN A 253 -5.58 2.54 -8.45
N ASN A 254 -4.87 3.64 -8.71
CA ASN A 254 -3.45 3.77 -8.36
C ASN A 254 -3.21 3.64 -6.85
N LEU A 255 -4.22 3.95 -6.03
CA LEU A 255 -4.19 3.75 -4.59
C LEU A 255 -3.86 2.29 -4.23
N LEU A 256 -4.59 1.33 -4.78
CA LEU A 256 -4.37 -0.09 -4.56
C LEU A 256 -3.11 -0.61 -5.28
N GLU A 257 -2.85 -0.13 -6.51
CA GLU A 257 -1.64 -0.52 -7.25
C GLU A 257 -0.35 -0.19 -6.47
N ARG A 258 -0.33 0.94 -5.74
CA ARG A 258 0.78 1.32 -4.85
C ARG A 258 1.02 0.30 -3.74
N ASP A 259 -0.02 -0.30 -3.17
CA ASP A 259 0.13 -1.31 -2.12
C ASP A 259 0.51 -2.67 -2.67
N ILE A 260 -0.13 -3.12 -3.76
CA ILE A 260 0.20 -4.37 -4.45
C ILE A 260 1.67 -4.35 -4.88
N ARG A 261 2.22 -3.19 -5.25
CA ARG A 261 3.62 -3.06 -5.63
C ARG A 261 4.59 -3.53 -4.53
N ILE A 262 4.23 -3.43 -3.26
CA ILE A 262 5.04 -3.93 -2.14
C ILE A 262 5.13 -5.45 -2.20
N PHE A 263 3.98 -6.12 -2.37
CA PHE A 263 3.92 -7.56 -2.59
C PHE A 263 4.71 -7.96 -3.86
N ALA A 264 4.47 -7.30 -4.98
CA ALA A 264 5.12 -7.60 -6.25
C ALA A 264 6.64 -7.41 -6.20
N THR A 265 7.12 -6.44 -5.43
CA THR A 265 8.56 -6.21 -5.21
C THR A 265 9.13 -7.29 -4.29
N GLY A 266 8.45 -7.62 -3.19
CA GLY A 266 8.83 -8.73 -2.32
C GLY A 266 8.92 -10.06 -3.07
N ARG A 267 7.95 -10.35 -3.95
CA ARG A 267 7.91 -11.56 -4.78
C ARG A 267 9.16 -11.75 -5.63
N LYS A 268 9.82 -10.68 -6.09
CA LYS A 268 11.10 -10.81 -6.81
C LYS A 268 12.23 -11.37 -5.94
N SER A 269 12.10 -11.26 -4.61
CA SER A 269 13.11 -11.75 -3.65
C SER A 269 12.84 -13.16 -3.15
N TRP A 270 11.56 -13.56 -2.99
CA TRP A 270 11.18 -14.89 -2.49
C TRP A 270 10.61 -15.83 -3.55
N LEU A 271 10.30 -15.33 -4.75
CA LEU A 271 9.88 -16.03 -5.98
C LEU A 271 8.51 -16.76 -5.92
N PHE A 272 8.34 -17.67 -4.97
CA PHE A 272 7.15 -18.52 -4.81
C PHE A 272 6.81 -18.77 -3.33
N SER A 273 5.60 -19.26 -3.08
CA SER A 273 5.25 -19.91 -1.81
C SER A 273 5.40 -21.42 -1.95
N ASP A 274 5.95 -22.09 -0.94
CA ASP A 274 6.12 -23.55 -1.00
C ASP A 274 4.78 -24.29 -0.86
N THR A 275 3.96 -23.90 0.13
CA THR A 275 2.65 -24.51 0.43
C THR A 275 1.50 -23.52 0.31
N VAL A 276 0.28 -24.04 0.15
CA VAL A 276 -0.96 -23.26 0.22
C VAL A 276 -1.10 -22.53 1.56
N ASP A 277 -0.78 -23.19 2.68
CA ASP A 277 -0.85 -22.57 4.01
C ASP A 277 0.15 -21.42 4.13
N GLY A 278 1.35 -21.56 3.56
CA GLY A 278 2.34 -20.48 3.47
C GLY A 278 1.85 -19.30 2.63
N ALA A 279 1.10 -19.55 1.54
CA ALA A 279 0.51 -18.51 0.70
C ALA A 279 -0.62 -17.78 1.43
N LYS A 280 -1.54 -18.51 2.08
CA LYS A 280 -2.62 -17.96 2.91
C LYS A 280 -2.08 -17.13 4.08
N ALA A 281 -1.11 -17.67 4.81
CA ALA A 281 -0.46 -16.96 5.90
C ALA A 281 0.25 -15.68 5.40
N SER A 282 0.87 -15.75 4.22
CA SER A 282 1.46 -14.57 3.59
C SER A 282 0.41 -13.52 3.22
N ALA A 283 -0.76 -13.92 2.73
CA ALA A 283 -1.87 -13.01 2.42
C ALA A 283 -2.33 -12.28 3.69
N VAL A 284 -2.56 -13.00 4.79
CA VAL A 284 -2.94 -12.42 6.09
C VAL A 284 -1.87 -11.43 6.58
N VAL A 285 -0.61 -11.85 6.66
CA VAL A 285 0.44 -10.99 7.23
C VAL A 285 0.70 -9.77 6.35
N TYR A 286 0.75 -9.90 5.02
CA TYR A 286 0.86 -8.73 4.14
C TYR A 286 -0.30 -7.77 4.34
N SER A 287 -1.53 -8.26 4.44
CA SER A 287 -2.72 -7.43 4.66
C SER A 287 -2.59 -6.56 5.91
N LEU A 288 -2.15 -7.15 7.02
CA LEU A 288 -1.98 -6.43 8.28
C LEU A 288 -0.85 -5.40 8.21
N MET A 289 0.28 -5.75 7.58
CA MET A 289 1.39 -4.80 7.42
C MET A 289 1.02 -3.64 6.48
N LEU A 290 0.30 -3.93 5.40
CA LEU A 290 -0.19 -2.91 4.45
C LEU A 290 -1.26 -2.02 5.11
N THR A 291 -2.14 -2.61 5.92
CA THR A 291 -3.12 -1.86 6.72
C THR A 291 -2.46 -0.96 7.76
N CYS A 292 -1.41 -1.43 8.45
CA CYS A 292 -0.59 -0.58 9.33
C CYS A 292 0.00 0.61 8.58
N ARG A 293 0.61 0.36 7.40
CA ARG A 293 1.16 1.40 6.53
C ARG A 293 0.09 2.41 6.10
N ALA A 294 -1.09 1.93 5.68
CA ALA A 294 -2.20 2.79 5.29
C ALA A 294 -2.72 3.63 6.47
N SER A 295 -2.70 3.05 7.68
CA SER A 295 -3.03 3.71 8.96
C SER A 295 -1.91 4.59 9.52
N ARG A 296 -0.74 4.66 8.87
CA ARG A 296 0.47 5.34 9.36
C ARG A 296 0.93 4.86 10.75
N VAL A 297 0.75 3.57 11.02
CA VAL A 297 1.20 2.91 12.25
C VAL A 297 2.48 2.13 11.98
N GLU A 298 3.43 2.21 12.90
CA GLU A 298 4.69 1.47 12.82
C GLU A 298 4.41 -0.05 12.97
N PRO A 299 4.68 -0.87 11.93
CA PRO A 299 4.24 -2.27 11.93
C PRO A 299 4.84 -3.14 13.02
N LEU A 300 6.09 -2.92 13.44
CA LEU A 300 6.73 -3.72 14.48
C LEU A 300 6.10 -3.47 15.85
N ALA A 301 5.87 -2.21 16.20
CA ALA A 301 5.24 -1.80 17.45
C ALA A 301 3.82 -2.35 17.55
N TRP A 302 3.03 -2.22 16.47
CA TRP A 302 1.69 -2.79 16.40
C TRP A 302 1.70 -4.31 16.54
N LEU A 303 2.54 -5.00 15.77
CA LEU A 303 2.62 -6.45 15.80
C LEU A 303 3.06 -6.97 17.18
N ARG A 304 4.01 -6.29 17.84
CA ARG A 304 4.43 -6.64 19.20
C ARG A 304 3.27 -6.48 20.18
N HIS A 305 2.51 -5.39 20.09
CA HIS A 305 1.36 -5.16 20.94
C HIS A 305 0.29 -6.25 20.72
N VAL A 306 -0.13 -6.49 19.49
CA VAL A 306 -1.15 -7.50 19.16
C VAL A 306 -0.73 -8.90 19.59
N LEU A 307 0.52 -9.31 19.31
CA LEU A 307 1.00 -10.63 19.72
C LEU A 307 1.24 -10.76 21.24
N THR A 308 1.24 -9.66 21.99
CA THR A 308 1.30 -9.67 23.46
C THR A 308 -0.11 -9.76 24.06
N GLU A 309 -1.04 -8.96 23.55
CA GLU A 309 -2.40 -8.84 24.10
C GLU A 309 -3.34 -9.94 23.62
N LEU A 310 -3.35 -10.24 22.33
CA LEU A 310 -4.37 -11.10 21.71
C LEU A 310 -4.37 -12.53 22.28
N PRO A 311 -3.23 -13.19 22.54
CA PRO A 311 -3.22 -14.52 23.15
C PRO A 311 -3.80 -14.58 24.57
N GLN A 312 -3.92 -13.44 25.26
CA GLN A 312 -4.48 -13.37 26.61
C GLN A 312 -6.00 -13.18 26.61
N ARG A 313 -6.61 -12.97 25.44
CA ARG A 313 -8.05 -12.72 25.29
C ARG A 313 -8.77 -13.99 24.86
N ALA A 314 -9.98 -14.18 25.38
CA ALA A 314 -10.87 -15.21 24.86
C ALA A 314 -11.25 -14.92 23.39
N GLU A 315 -11.67 -15.95 22.67
CA GLU A 315 -11.93 -15.91 21.22
C GLU A 315 -13.11 -15.00 20.83
N ASP A 316 -14.06 -14.79 21.72
CA ASP A 316 -15.30 -14.03 21.53
C ASP A 316 -15.21 -12.55 21.94
N VAL A 317 -14.12 -12.17 22.63
CA VAL A 317 -13.91 -10.80 23.11
C VAL A 317 -13.74 -9.81 21.94
N ASP A 318 -14.14 -8.56 22.14
CA ASP A 318 -13.89 -7.51 21.16
C ASP A 318 -12.38 -7.23 20.99
N ILE A 319 -11.96 -6.99 19.75
CA ILE A 319 -10.57 -6.74 19.37
C ILE A 319 -10.43 -5.42 18.61
N ASP A 320 -11.45 -4.56 18.65
CA ASP A 320 -11.46 -3.28 17.95
C ASP A 320 -10.30 -2.37 18.33
N ASP A 321 -9.89 -2.39 19.59
CA ASP A 321 -8.74 -1.65 20.09
C ASP A 321 -7.42 -2.09 19.43
N LEU A 322 -7.34 -3.36 19.02
CA LEU A 322 -6.16 -3.96 18.39
C LEU A 322 -6.08 -3.70 16.89
N LEU A 323 -7.11 -3.11 16.27
CA LEU A 323 -7.08 -2.80 14.84
C LEU A 323 -6.07 -1.68 14.55
N PRO A 324 -5.32 -1.73 13.42
CA PRO A 324 -4.25 -0.78 13.16
C PRO A 324 -4.68 0.71 13.25
N PHE A 325 -5.85 1.07 12.73
CA PHE A 325 -6.34 2.46 12.78
C PHE A 325 -6.88 2.90 14.15
N ASN A 326 -7.09 1.98 15.10
CA ASN A 326 -7.50 2.29 16.47
C ASN A 326 -6.30 2.31 17.43
N ALA A 327 -5.28 1.50 17.20
CA ALA A 327 -4.03 1.51 17.96
C ALA A 327 -3.35 2.90 17.94
N CYS A 328 -3.42 3.61 16.81
CA CYS A 328 -2.93 4.99 16.69
C CYS A 328 -3.71 5.97 17.59
N ARG A 329 -5.05 5.83 17.65
CA ARG A 329 -5.92 6.70 18.45
C ARG A 329 -5.62 6.54 19.95
N GLN A 330 -5.29 5.33 20.38
CA GLN A 330 -4.97 5.05 21.78
C GLN A 330 -3.57 5.53 22.17
N ALA A 331 -2.56 5.35 21.32
CA ALA A 331 -1.24 5.94 21.56
C ALA A 331 -1.28 7.49 21.63
N ALA A 332 -2.07 8.12 20.76
CA ALA A 332 -2.29 9.57 20.79
C ALA A 332 -3.14 10.03 21.98
N ALA A 333 -4.13 9.23 22.42
CA ALA A 333 -4.92 9.52 23.62
C ALA A 333 -4.08 9.38 24.90
N LEU A 334 -3.22 8.36 25.00
CA LEU A 334 -2.30 8.16 26.11
C LEU A 334 -1.26 9.28 26.22
N MET A 335 -0.72 9.78 25.09
CA MET A 335 0.16 10.96 25.08
C MET A 335 -0.56 12.27 25.49
N LYS A 336 -1.85 12.42 25.17
CA LYS A 336 -2.66 13.57 25.62
C LYS A 336 -3.00 13.51 27.11
N LEU A 337 -3.14 12.30 27.66
CA LEU A 337 -3.36 12.07 29.09
C LEU A 337 -2.07 12.31 29.90
N SER A 338 -0.90 11.89 29.40
CA SER A 338 0.38 12.16 30.07
C SER A 338 0.73 13.66 30.09
N CYS A 339 0.37 14.41 29.04
CA CYS A 339 0.58 15.86 28.99
C CYS A 339 -0.38 16.66 29.90
N ARG A 340 -1.45 16.04 30.43
CA ARG A 340 -2.34 16.65 31.43
C ARG A 340 -1.93 16.37 32.88
N GLN A 341 -0.92 15.52 33.10
CA GLN A 341 -0.53 15.08 34.45
C GLN A 341 0.78 15.69 34.97
N GLU A 342 1.35 16.72 34.33
CA GLU A 342 2.40 17.51 34.96
C GLU A 342 1.80 18.72 35.72
N PRO A 343 1.82 18.73 37.06
CA PRO A 343 1.50 19.93 37.82
C PRO A 343 2.62 20.95 37.63
N SER A 344 2.18 22.18 37.36
CA SER A 344 2.99 23.35 37.09
C SER A 344 3.82 23.73 38.32
N SER A 345 5.12 23.46 38.29
CA SER A 345 6.07 24.18 39.15
C SER A 345 7.46 24.21 38.53
N LEU A 346 7.67 25.15 37.60
CA LEU A 346 8.96 25.81 37.37
C LEU A 346 8.74 26.97 36.38
N ILE A 347 8.51 28.14 36.95
CA ILE A 347 8.55 29.42 36.25
C ILE A 347 10.00 29.66 35.81
N CYS A 348 10.31 29.46 34.54
CA CYS A 348 11.53 30.01 33.93
C CYS A 348 11.13 31.22 33.07
N LYS A 349 11.26 32.41 33.66
CA LYS A 349 11.20 33.69 32.94
C LYS A 349 12.48 33.83 32.11
N SER A 350 12.42 33.61 30.80
CA SER A 350 13.12 34.51 29.87
C SER A 350 12.48 34.49 28.48
N SER A 351 12.12 35.68 28.06
CA SER A 351 11.48 36.04 26.81
C SER A 351 12.49 36.07 25.65
N ARG A 352 12.24 35.31 24.59
CA ARG A 352 12.49 35.71 23.19
C ARG A 352 11.81 34.72 22.23
N GLN A 353 10.84 35.24 21.50
CA GLN A 353 10.13 34.57 20.40
C GLN A 353 11.13 34.05 19.36
N ARG A 354 11.05 32.74 19.04
CA ARG A 354 11.41 32.20 17.73
C ARG A 354 10.44 31.09 17.36
N LEU A 355 9.98 31.17 16.11
CA LEU A 355 9.11 30.24 15.40
C LEU A 355 9.41 28.77 15.71
N CYS A 356 8.39 28.02 16.16
CA CYS A 356 8.43 26.57 16.18
C CYS A 356 8.17 26.02 14.76
N LEU A 357 9.25 25.76 14.03
CA LEU A 357 9.30 24.63 13.10
C LEU A 357 9.30 23.35 13.94
N ALA A 358 8.26 22.52 13.78
CA ALA A 358 8.18 21.21 14.42
C ALA A 358 9.31 20.28 13.91
N PRO A 359 10.08 19.60 14.78
CA PRO A 359 11.04 18.61 14.32
C PRO A 359 10.57 17.18 14.57
N LEU A 360 10.84 16.38 13.55
CA LEU A 360 10.79 14.93 13.39
C LEU A 360 11.64 14.12 14.39
N ALA A 361 11.86 14.59 15.62
CA ALA A 361 12.92 14.09 16.51
C ALA A 361 12.41 13.43 17.80
N CYS A 362 11.42 12.53 17.72
CA CYS A 362 10.92 11.79 18.89
C CYS A 362 10.94 10.26 18.75
N VAL A 363 11.64 9.71 17.74
CA VAL A 363 11.71 8.24 17.53
C VAL A 363 13.12 7.67 17.79
N LEU A 364 14.08 8.45 18.29
CA LEU A 364 15.48 8.00 18.45
C LEU A 364 16.06 8.12 19.87
N SER A 365 15.23 8.12 20.91
CA SER A 365 15.74 8.18 22.30
C SER A 365 15.08 7.16 23.23
N ILE A 366 15.03 5.89 22.81
CA ILE A 366 14.91 4.74 23.72
C ILE A 366 15.81 3.64 23.18
N SER A 367 17.12 3.79 23.37
CA SER A 367 18.15 2.72 23.33
C SER A 367 19.52 3.37 23.39
N ILE A 368 20.01 3.68 24.58
CA ILE A 368 21.41 3.79 25.02
C ILE A 368 21.34 4.31 26.46
N LEU A 369 22.08 3.67 27.38
CA LEU A 369 22.16 3.86 28.84
C LEU A 369 21.42 2.82 29.70
N ARG A 370 21.94 1.58 29.70
CA ARG A 370 22.15 0.78 30.93
C ARG A 370 23.36 -0.14 30.76
N PHE A 371 24.52 0.48 30.79
CA PHE A 371 25.86 -0.06 31.11
C PHE A 371 26.51 1.18 31.73
N ASP A 372 26.83 1.25 33.01
CA ASP A 372 27.66 0.36 33.80
C ASP A 372 27.61 0.88 35.26
N ASP A 373 27.60 0.01 36.27
CA ASP A 373 28.21 0.28 37.58
C ASP A 373 28.19 -0.98 38.45
N ARG A 374 29.20 -1.84 38.27
CA ARG A 374 29.84 -2.62 39.36
C ARG A 374 30.97 -3.43 38.76
N HIS A 375 32.18 -2.87 38.83
CA HIS A 375 33.47 -3.54 39.12
C HIS A 375 34.62 -2.78 38.45
N ARG A 376 35.17 -1.80 39.16
CA ARG A 376 36.51 -1.26 38.87
C ARG A 376 37.34 -1.27 40.15
N LYS A 377 38.15 -2.32 40.31
CA LYS A 377 39.37 -2.29 41.14
C LYS A 377 40.45 -3.10 40.42
N ASN A 378 41.61 -2.45 40.31
CA ASN A 378 42.96 -2.96 40.15
C ASN A 378 43.59 -3.17 38.75
N ILE A 379 44.77 -2.53 38.65
CA ILE A 379 45.93 -2.74 37.75
C ILE A 379 45.77 -2.08 36.37
N GLY A 380 46.67 -1.22 35.87
CA GLY A 380 48.00 -0.76 36.25
C GLY A 380 48.72 -0.24 34.99
N GLN A 381 49.27 0.98 35.08
CA GLN A 381 50.38 1.59 34.30
C GLN A 381 50.77 1.01 32.92
N ASN A 382 50.66 1.78 31.82
CA ASN A 382 51.71 2.66 31.24
C ASN A 382 51.27 3.20 29.83
N PRO A 383 51.84 4.32 29.34
CA PRO A 383 51.25 5.18 28.30
C PRO A 383 51.90 5.04 26.91
N GLU A 384 51.16 5.34 25.85
CA GLU A 384 51.67 6.07 24.68
C GLU A 384 50.56 6.97 24.11
N PHE A 385 50.87 8.26 23.99
CA PHE A 385 50.02 9.32 23.44
C PHE A 385 50.82 10.03 22.33
N GLY A 386 50.16 10.36 21.22
CA GLY A 386 50.65 11.31 20.21
C GLY A 386 49.66 11.46 19.04
N PHE A 387 48.66 12.36 19.17
CA PHE A 387 48.50 13.63 18.43
C PHE A 387 48.52 13.50 16.89
N VAL A 388 47.39 13.58 16.14
CA VAL A 388 46.54 14.73 15.74
C VAL A 388 47.11 15.59 14.57
N ARG A 389 46.30 15.65 13.49
CA ARG A 389 46.17 16.65 12.39
C ARG A 389 47.27 16.74 11.32
N GLU A 390 46.87 16.56 10.06
CA GLU A 390 46.70 17.68 9.11
C GLU A 390 46.01 17.25 7.79
N LEU A 391 44.98 18.01 7.41
CA LEU A 391 44.34 18.01 6.09
C LEU A 391 44.77 19.30 5.39
N LYS A 392 45.46 19.18 4.24
CA LYS A 392 45.37 20.04 3.04
C LYS A 392 46.60 19.83 2.15
N GLN A 393 46.43 19.20 0.99
CA GLN A 393 46.75 19.73 -0.35
C GLN A 393 46.71 18.61 -1.42
N LEU A 394 46.01 18.93 -2.50
CA LEU A 394 45.78 18.24 -3.78
C LEU A 394 47.12 17.93 -4.53
N PRO A 395 47.17 17.08 -5.60
CA PRO A 395 46.25 17.13 -6.74
C PRO A 395 45.85 15.84 -7.47
N LYS A 396 44.78 16.05 -8.25
CA LYS A 396 44.24 15.27 -9.38
C LYS A 396 45.32 14.83 -10.38
N LYS A 397 45.27 13.58 -10.86
CA LYS A 397 45.16 13.19 -12.29
C LYS A 397 45.37 11.67 -12.48
N LEU A 398 44.55 11.12 -13.39
CA LEU A 398 44.70 9.92 -14.27
C LEU A 398 43.51 8.95 -14.10
N ASN A 399 42.41 9.15 -14.84
CA ASN A 399 42.12 8.69 -16.22
C ASN A 399 42.13 7.16 -16.42
N ASN A 400 40.94 6.69 -16.83
CA ASN A 400 40.62 5.56 -17.71
C ASN A 400 41.17 4.18 -17.38
N ILE A 401 40.26 3.22 -17.19
CA ILE A 401 40.17 1.97 -17.99
C ILE A 401 38.68 1.56 -18.06
N ARG A 402 38.35 0.99 -19.22
CA ARG A 402 37.05 0.71 -19.85
C ARG A 402 36.04 -0.11 -19.06
#